data_AF-A0A537QD61-F1
#
_entry.id   AF-A0A537QD61-F1
#
_cell.length_a   1.000
_cell.length_b   1.000
_cell.length_c   1.000
_cell.angle_alpha   90.00
_cell.angle_beta   90.00
_cell.angle_gamma   90.00
#
_symmetry.space_group_name_H-M   'P 1'
#
loop_
_entity.id
_entity.type
_entity.pdbx_description
1 polymer ?
#
loop_
_entity_poly.entity_id
_entity_poly.type
_entity_poly.pdbx_seq_one_letter_code
_entity_poly.pdbx_strand_id
1 'polypeptide(L)'
;NLPSKAVRTQIAAAVHLIAQVNRMRDGVRRVTHIMEVVGMEGDTITTQELFSFQFQGEAADGMLRGVFKSNGIRPYFLPRAEYYGLDRPLLEVI
;
A
#
# COMPACT_ATOMS: atom_id res chain seq x y z
N ASN A 1 -25.47 -14.00 -12.08
CA ASN A 1 -24.89 -13.02 -11.13
C ASN A 1 -24.03 -13.75 -10.12
N LEU A 2 -22.73 -13.47 -10.05
CA LEU A 2 -21.88 -14.00 -8.98
C LEU A 2 -22.28 -13.31 -7.66
N PRO A 3 -22.44 -14.03 -6.54
CA PRO A 3 -22.71 -13.41 -5.25
C PRO A 3 -21.59 -12.42 -4.88
N SER A 4 -21.95 -11.26 -4.32
CA SER A 4 -20.99 -10.19 -3.99
C SER A 4 -19.88 -10.68 -3.05
N LYS A 5 -20.19 -11.61 -2.16
CA LYS A 5 -19.22 -12.30 -1.30
C LYS A 5 -18.18 -13.09 -2.11
N ALA A 6 -18.63 -13.87 -3.09
CA ALA A 6 -17.73 -14.68 -3.93
C ALA A 6 -16.74 -13.79 -4.70
N VAL A 7 -17.21 -12.64 -5.22
CA VAL A 7 -16.33 -11.65 -5.87
C VAL A 7 -15.31 -11.09 -4.87
N ARG A 8 -15.73 -10.68 -3.68
CA ARG A 8 -14.80 -10.15 -2.66
C ARG A 8 -13.77 -11.18 -2.21
N THR A 9 -14.17 -12.44 -2.03
CA THR A 9 -13.25 -13.54 -1.74
C THR A 9 -12.22 -13.72 -2.87
N GLN A 10 -12.65 -13.67 -4.13
CA GLN A 10 -11.72 -13.74 -5.27
C GLN A 10 -10.74 -12.57 -5.29
N ILE A 11 -11.21 -11.35 -5.02
CA ILE A 11 -10.36 -10.15 -4.94
C ILE A 11 -9.34 -10.30 -3.81
N ALA A 12 -9.79 -10.65 -2.61
CA ALA A 12 -8.92 -10.80 -1.44
C ALA A 12 -7.85 -11.90 -1.63
N ALA A 13 -8.15 -12.95 -2.41
CA ALA A 13 -7.19 -14.01 -2.72
C ALA A 13 -6.21 -13.62 -3.85
N ALA A 14 -6.59 -12.73 -4.75
CA ALA A 14 -5.79 -12.38 -5.94
C ALA A 14 -4.93 -11.12 -5.73
N VAL A 15 -5.45 -10.13 -5.01
CA VAL A 15 -4.79 -8.83 -4.79
C VAL A 15 -3.99 -8.88 -3.50
N HIS A 16 -2.70 -8.55 -3.56
CA HIS A 16 -1.81 -8.55 -2.39
C HIS A 16 -1.47 -7.13 -1.94
N LEU A 17 -1.27 -6.23 -2.89
CA LEU A 17 -0.84 -4.86 -2.67
C LEU A 17 -1.64 -3.90 -3.54
N ILE A 18 -1.90 -2.71 -3.00
CA ILE A 18 -2.54 -1.59 -3.69
C ILE A 18 -1.61 -0.38 -3.58
N ALA A 19 -1.23 0.19 -4.73
CA ALA A 19 -0.51 1.45 -4.79
C ALA A 19 -1.47 2.58 -5.16
N GLN A 20 -1.80 3.42 -4.18
CA GLN A 20 -2.68 4.56 -4.40
C GLN A 20 -1.87 5.71 -5.01
N VAL A 21 -2.31 6.22 -6.15
CA VAL A 21 -1.65 7.34 -6.85
C VAL A 21 -2.60 8.52 -6.94
N ASN A 22 -2.15 9.69 -6.50
CA ASN A 22 -2.90 10.94 -6.65
C ASN A 22 -2.11 11.96 -7.47
N ARG A 23 -2.82 12.73 -8.30
CA ARG A 23 -2.26 13.93 -8.93
C ARG A 23 -2.34 15.08 -7.92
N MET A 24 -1.19 15.63 -7.56
CA MET A 24 -1.10 16.70 -6.58
C MET A 24 -1.27 18.08 -7.22
N ARG A 25 -1.43 19.11 -6.39
CA ARG A 25 -1.66 20.50 -6.85
C ARG A 25 -0.49 21.09 -7.63
N ASP A 26 0.72 20.59 -7.41
CA ASP A 26 1.90 20.92 -8.21
C ASP A 26 1.95 20.17 -9.56
N GLY A 27 0.88 19.44 -9.90
CA GLY A 27 0.73 18.72 -11.16
C GLY A 27 1.39 17.34 -11.18
N VAL A 28 2.22 16.99 -10.19
CA VAL A 28 2.98 15.73 -10.13
C VAL A 28 2.11 14.60 -9.57
N ARG A 29 2.19 13.41 -10.18
CA ARG A 29 1.57 12.19 -9.65
C ARG A 29 2.50 11.55 -8.62
N ARG A 30 1.98 11.28 -7.43
CA ARG A 30 2.73 10.62 -6.35
C ARG A 30 1.97 9.42 -5.85
N VAL A 31 2.70 8.35 -5.52
CA VAL A 31 2.17 7.28 -4.67
C VAL A 31 1.91 7.91 -3.30
N THR A 32 0.67 7.84 -2.82
CA THR A 32 0.29 8.39 -1.52
C THR A 32 0.25 7.32 -0.45
N HIS A 33 -0.15 6.11 -0.80
CA HIS A 33 -0.24 4.99 0.13
C HIS A 33 0.13 3.69 -0.58
N ILE A 34 0.82 2.81 0.15
CA ILE A 34 0.94 1.40 -0.20
C ILE A 34 0.17 0.61 0.85
N MET A 35 -0.92 -0.02 0.41
CA MET A 35 -1.77 -0.84 1.25
C MET A 35 -1.54 -2.31 0.95
N GLU A 36 -1.57 -3.14 1.97
CA GLU A 36 -1.65 -4.59 1.84
C GLU A 36 -3.09 -5.06 2.01
N VAL A 37 -3.50 -6.01 1.17
CA VAL A 37 -4.74 -6.75 1.37
C VAL A 37 -4.42 -7.95 2.25
N VAL A 38 -4.95 -7.95 3.47
CA VAL A 38 -4.67 -9.01 4.47
C VAL A 38 -5.59 -10.20 4.26
N GLY A 39 -6.83 -9.96 3.82
CA GLY A 39 -7.80 -11.01 3.58
C GLY A 39 -9.24 -10.53 3.75
N MET A 40 -10.07 -11.39 4.35
CA MET A 40 -11.49 -11.13 4.58
C MET A 40 -11.81 -11.23 6.07
N GLU A 41 -12.54 -10.26 6.61
CA GLU A 41 -13.22 -10.36 7.90
C GLU A 41 -14.73 -10.43 7.65
N GLY A 42 -15.29 -11.62 7.80
CA GLY A 42 -16.68 -11.90 7.41
C GLY A 42 -16.91 -11.64 5.92
N ASP A 43 -17.60 -10.54 5.61
CA ASP A 43 -17.91 -10.11 4.25
C ASP A 43 -17.11 -8.87 3.81
N THR A 44 -16.20 -8.35 4.64
CA THR A 44 -15.40 -7.15 4.36
C THR A 44 -13.96 -7.53 3.99
N ILE A 45 -13.38 -6.88 2.97
CA ILE A 45 -11.96 -7.01 2.67
C ILE A 45 -11.19 -6.17 3.68
N THR A 46 -10.24 -6.80 4.38
CA THR A 46 -9.39 -6.13 5.37
C THR A 46 -8.06 -5.75 4.73
N THR A 47 -7.63 -4.53 4.99
CA THR A 47 -6.37 -3.97 4.49
C THR A 47 -5.58 -3.32 5.62
N GLN A 48 -4.28 -3.18 5.43
CA GLN A 48 -3.41 -2.42 6.31
C GLN A 48 -2.49 -1.51 5.51
N GLU A 49 -2.19 -0.33 6.05
CA GLU A 49 -1.29 0.63 5.41
C GLU A 49 0.16 0.33 5.79
N LEU A 50 0.98 0.00 4.80
CA LEU A 50 2.39 -0.26 5.03
C LEU A 50 3.22 1.02 4.95
N PHE A 51 2.88 1.90 4.01
CA PHE A 51 3.60 3.13 3.80
C PHE A 51 2.68 4.27 3.37
N SER A 52 3.03 5.49 3.78
CA SER A 52 2.34 6.72 3.38
C SER A 52 3.31 7.83 2.99
N PHE A 53 2.89 8.66 2.04
CA PHE A 53 3.59 9.88 1.67
C PHE A 53 3.23 11.00 2.63
N GLN A 54 4.22 11.50 3.38
CA GLN A 54 4.07 12.60 4.31
C GLN A 54 4.51 13.91 3.66
N PHE A 55 3.55 14.82 3.48
CA PHE A 55 3.82 16.17 3.02
C PHE A 55 4.66 16.94 4.04
N GLN A 56 5.68 17.64 3.57
CA GLN A 56 6.61 18.43 4.40
C GLN A 56 6.59 19.92 4.08
N GLY A 57 5.89 20.34 3.03
CA GLY A 57 5.82 21.75 2.64
C GLY A 57 5.94 21.94 1.13
N GLU A 58 5.98 23.19 0.73
CA GLU A 58 6.08 23.61 -0.67
C GLU A 58 7.38 24.38 -0.87
N ALA A 59 8.09 24.10 -1.96
CA ALA A 59 9.27 24.84 -2.37
C ALA A 59 8.88 26.19 -2.99
N ALA A 60 9.84 27.10 -3.12
CA ALA A 60 9.59 28.44 -3.66
C ALA A 60 9.10 28.44 -5.12
N ASP A 61 9.31 27.36 -5.86
CA ASP A 61 8.85 27.13 -7.23
C ASP A 61 7.45 26.48 -7.30
N GLY A 62 6.80 26.26 -6.15
CA GLY A 62 5.48 25.63 -6.06
C GLY A 62 5.51 24.09 -6.01
N MET A 63 6.69 23.45 -6.03
CA MET A 63 6.78 21.99 -5.94
C MET A 63 6.52 21.49 -4.51
N LEU A 64 5.69 20.46 -4.37
CA LEU A 64 5.46 19.82 -3.08
C LEU A 64 6.64 18.95 -2.67
N ARG A 65 7.10 19.14 -1.42
CA ARG A 65 8.08 18.30 -0.75
C ARG A 65 7.38 17.32 0.18
N GLY A 66 7.94 16.14 0.30
CA GLY A 66 7.49 15.14 1.24
C GLY A 66 8.38 13.90 1.19
N VAL A 67 8.15 13.01 2.14
CA VAL A 67 8.91 11.78 2.29
C VAL A 67 7.95 10.61 2.37
N PHE A 68 8.38 9.47 1.83
CA PHE A 68 7.64 8.22 2.00
C PHE A 68 8.08 7.59 3.32
N LYS A 69 7.12 7.28 4.20
CA LYS A 69 7.39 6.67 5.50
C LYS A 69 6.70 5.33 5.61
N SER A 70 7.38 4.39 6.23
CA SER A 70 6.77 3.17 6.73
C SER A 70 5.95 3.44 7.98
N ASN A 71 4.92 2.62 8.17
CA ASN A 71 4.13 2.56 9.39
C ASN A 71 4.67 1.54 10.41
N GLY A 72 5.78 0.86 10.13
CA GLY A 72 6.42 -0.10 11.02
C GLY A 72 5.67 -1.43 11.16
N ILE A 73 4.75 -1.72 10.24
CA ILE A 73 3.92 -2.93 10.28
C ILE A 73 4.61 -4.04 9.48
N ARG A 74 4.80 -5.20 10.11
CA ARG A 74 5.27 -6.40 9.41
C ARG A 74 4.19 -6.88 8.43
N PRO A 75 4.48 -7.02 7.12
CA PRO A 75 3.47 -7.41 6.14
C PRO A 75 3.15 -8.90 6.25
N TYR A 76 1.90 -9.25 5.99
CA TYR A 76 1.48 -10.66 5.91
C TYR A 76 2.11 -11.38 4.72
N PHE A 77 2.45 -10.67 3.65
CA PHE A 77 3.15 -11.24 2.50
C PHE A 77 4.65 -11.46 2.73
N LEU A 78 5.20 -11.20 3.92
CA LEU A 78 6.62 -11.41 4.20
C LEU A 78 7.14 -12.82 3.85
N PRO A 79 6.43 -13.94 4.17
CA PRO A 79 6.89 -15.27 3.75
C PRO A 79 6.99 -15.42 2.22
N ARG A 80 6.17 -14.68 1.47
CA ARG A 80 6.26 -14.62 0.01
C ARG A 80 7.48 -13.83 -0.44
N ALA A 81 7.80 -12.72 0.24
CA ALA A 81 9.03 -11.99 -0.02
C ALA A 81 10.27 -12.88 0.24
N GLU A 82 10.26 -13.64 1.34
CA GLU A 82 11.31 -14.62 1.68
C GLU A 82 11.48 -15.69 0.61
N TYR A 83 10.38 -16.25 0.09
CA TYR A 83 10.41 -17.19 -1.03
C TYR A 83 11.16 -16.64 -2.26
N TYR A 84 11.09 -15.33 -2.49
CA TYR A 84 11.82 -14.65 -3.56
C TYR A 84 13.17 -14.05 -3.13
N GLY A 85 13.61 -14.26 -1.89
CA GLY A 85 14.85 -13.68 -1.34
C GLY A 85 14.81 -12.16 -1.13
N LEU A 86 13.62 -11.61 -0.92
CA LEU A 86 13.35 -10.18 -0.75
C LEU A 86 12.91 -9.80 0.68
N ASP A 87 12.98 -10.73 1.62
CA ASP A 87 12.65 -10.51 3.03
C ASP A 87 13.53 -9.44 3.68
N ARG A 88 14.85 -9.49 3.48
CA ARG A 88 15.77 -8.51 4.09
C ARG A 88 15.55 -7.09 3.59
N PRO A 89 15.54 -6.82 2.26
CA PRO A 89 15.26 -5.47 1.75
C PRO A 89 13.90 -4.93 2.22
N LEU A 90 12.89 -5.82 2.34
CA LEU A 90 11.58 -5.42 2.84
C LEU A 90 11.62 -5.02 4.31
N LEU A 91 12.31 -5.79 5.16
CA LEU A 91 12.44 -5.48 6.58
C LEU A 91 13.30 -4.23 6.86
N GLU A 92 14.23 -3.88 5.97
CA GLU A 92 15.05 -2.66 6.10
C GLU A 92 14.26 -1.36 5.88
N VAL A 93 13.21 -1.42 5.06
CA VAL A 93 12.39 -0.24 4.73
C VAL A 93 11.16 -0.10 5.60
N ILE A 94 10.81 -1.13 6.38
CA ILE A 94 9.65 -1.14 7.27
C ILE A 94 10.00 -0.57 8.64
#